data_AF-B3N6P7-F1
#
_entry.id   AF-B3N6P7-F1
#
_cell.length_a   1.000
_cell.length_b   1.000
_cell.length_c   1.000
_cell.angle_alpha   90.00
_cell.angle_beta   90.00
_cell.angle_gamma   90.00
#
_symmetry.space_group_name_H-M   'P 1'
#
loop_
_entity.id
_entity.type
_entity.pdbx_description
1 polymer ?
#
loop_
_entity_poly.entity_id
_entity_poly.type
_entity_poly.pdbx_seq_one_letter_code
_entity_poly.pdbx_strand_id
1 'polypeptide(L)'
;MADAFEKLGDFRKLQGPGRVDLRGIRISDRHNYFKNFDPLLKEAAFKVIHADGYKNSRQKASSLLSALKIKTSITALKSKSVEPLMCIELNCDFDVVLMAPESQIYNEVIKYFTDMLV
;
A
#
# COMPACT_ATOMS: atom_id res chain seq x y z
N MET A 1 -19.98 14.07 -10.15
CA MET A 1 -18.68 13.39 -9.95
C MET A 1 -17.64 14.36 -9.39
N ALA A 2 -17.85 14.89 -8.17
CA ALA A 2 -16.90 15.79 -7.50
C ALA A 2 -16.63 15.39 -6.03
N ASP A 3 -17.55 14.64 -5.42
CA ASP A 3 -17.59 14.32 -3.98
C ASP A 3 -16.50 13.34 -3.47
N ALA A 4 -15.82 12.61 -4.37
CA ALA A 4 -14.82 11.62 -3.96
C ALA A 4 -13.43 12.23 -3.71
N PHE A 5 -13.14 13.39 -4.30
CA PHE A 5 -11.83 14.05 -4.17
C PHE A 5 -11.73 14.93 -2.92
N GLU A 6 -12.82 15.57 -2.49
CA GLU A 6 -12.83 16.39 -1.26
C GLU A 6 -12.52 15.57 -0.01
N LYS A 7 -13.02 14.33 0.07
CA LYS A 7 -12.83 13.48 1.26
C LYS A 7 -11.40 13.00 1.47
N LEU A 8 -10.56 12.96 0.43
CA LEU A 8 -9.14 12.58 0.59
C LEU A 8 -8.35 13.68 1.32
N GLY A 9 -8.77 14.95 1.18
CA GLY A 9 -8.16 16.09 1.86
C GLY A 9 -8.38 16.11 3.37
N ASP A 10 -9.50 15.56 3.83
CA ASP A 10 -9.87 15.57 5.25
C ASP A 10 -9.19 14.45 6.07
N PHE A 11 -8.79 13.33 5.45
CA PHE A 11 -7.98 12.31 6.14
C PHE A 11 -6.62 12.86 6.60
N ARG A 12 -6.03 13.79 5.84
CA ARG A 12 -4.74 14.41 6.18
C ARG A 12 -4.84 15.35 7.38
N LYS A 13 -6.00 15.97 7.60
CA LYS A 13 -6.22 16.91 8.71
C LYS A 13 -6.46 16.21 10.06
N LEU A 14 -6.75 14.90 10.04
CA LEU A 14 -7.11 14.13 11.24
C LEU A 14 -5.93 13.38 11.87
N GLN A 15 -4.76 13.35 11.25
CA GLN A 15 -3.59 12.62 11.77
C GLN A 15 -2.58 13.60 12.38
N GLY A 16 -2.28 13.44 13.67
CA GLY A 16 -1.55 14.39 14.53
C GLY A 16 -0.08 14.64 14.17
N PRO A 17 0.64 15.43 15.00
CA PRO A 17 1.98 15.92 14.68
C PRO A 17 2.99 14.77 14.66
N GLY A 18 3.51 14.45 13.47
CA GLY A 18 4.48 13.37 13.29
C GLY A 18 4.74 12.95 11.85
N ARG A 19 3.97 13.43 10.87
CA ARG A 19 4.28 13.18 9.44
C ARG A 19 5.22 14.24 8.88
N VAL A 20 6.26 13.74 8.21
CA VAL A 20 7.23 14.51 7.43
C VAL A 20 6.46 15.38 6.42
N ASP A 21 6.79 16.66 6.32
CA ASP A 21 6.18 17.56 5.33
C ASP A 21 6.54 17.07 3.92
N LEU A 22 5.61 16.36 3.26
CA LEU A 22 5.83 15.80 1.91
C LEU A 22 5.67 16.83 0.80
N ARG A 23 5.61 18.14 1.12
CA ARG A 23 5.65 19.23 0.14
C ARG A 23 7.01 19.25 -0.55
N GLY A 24 7.14 18.46 -1.62
CA GLY A 24 8.33 18.44 -2.47
C GLY A 24 8.68 17.09 -3.10
N ILE A 25 8.05 16.00 -2.65
CA ILE A 25 8.35 14.66 -3.20
C ILE A 25 7.73 14.53 -4.59
N ARG A 26 8.56 14.31 -5.60
CA ARG A 26 8.07 14.05 -6.96
C ARG A 26 7.56 12.60 -7.01
N ILE A 27 6.53 12.35 -7.82
CA ILE A 27 6.03 10.99 -8.09
C ILE A 27 7.18 10.07 -8.53
N SER A 28 8.14 10.61 -9.28
CA SER A 28 9.36 9.91 -9.69
C SER A 28 10.20 9.40 -8.52
N ASP A 29 10.28 10.14 -7.41
CA ASP A 29 11.04 9.75 -6.23
C ASP A 29 10.38 8.56 -5.51
N ARG A 30 9.04 8.48 -5.56
CA ARG A 30 8.27 7.33 -5.06
C ARG A 30 8.50 6.08 -5.89
N HIS A 31 8.52 6.19 -7.22
CA HIS A 31 8.84 5.07 -8.10
C HIS A 31 10.29 4.59 -7.88
N ASN A 32 11.22 5.52 -7.69
CA ASN A 32 12.62 5.20 -7.40
C ASN A 32 12.82 4.54 -6.02
N TYR A 33 11.96 4.81 -5.05
CA TYR A 33 12.10 4.23 -3.70
C TYR A 33 12.08 2.71 -3.72
N PHE A 34 10.99 2.11 -4.21
CA PHE A 34 10.84 0.65 -4.24
C PHE A 34 11.74 0.00 -5.29
N LYS A 35 12.03 0.69 -6.39
CA LYS A 35 12.99 0.22 -7.39
C LYS A 35 14.38 0.04 -6.81
N ASN A 36 14.80 0.95 -5.92
CA ASN A 36 16.12 0.94 -5.28
C ASN A 36 16.16 0.18 -3.95
N PHE A 37 15.14 -0.64 -3.65
CA PHE A 37 15.18 -1.54 -2.48
C PHE A 37 16.39 -2.47 -2.53
N ASP A 38 16.83 -2.88 -1.34
CA ASP A 38 17.88 -3.89 -1.17
C ASP A 38 17.57 -5.09 -2.09
N PRO A 39 18.52 -5.49 -2.97
CA PRO A 39 18.32 -6.57 -3.93
C PRO A 39 17.84 -7.88 -3.29
N LEU A 40 18.27 -8.20 -2.07
CA LEU A 40 17.86 -9.40 -1.34
C LEU A 40 16.39 -9.31 -0.91
N LEU A 41 15.91 -8.13 -0.51
CA LEU A 41 14.50 -7.91 -0.20
C LEU A 41 13.64 -8.00 -1.46
N LYS A 42 14.13 -7.47 -2.59
CA LYS A 42 13.44 -7.59 -3.88
C LYS A 42 13.36 -9.05 -4.33
N GLU A 43 14.45 -9.80 -4.22
CA GLU A 43 14.48 -11.23 -4.55
C GLU A 43 13.50 -12.02 -3.68
N ALA A 44 13.49 -11.79 -2.36
CA ALA A 44 12.55 -12.42 -1.45
C ALA A 44 11.08 -12.07 -1.79
N ALA A 45 10.82 -10.80 -2.11
CA ALA A 45 9.49 -10.34 -2.55
C ALA A 45 9.06 -11.00 -3.86
N PHE A 46 9.93 -11.11 -4.86
CA PHE A 46 9.62 -11.79 -6.12
C PHE A 46 9.40 -13.29 -5.95
N LYS A 47 10.11 -13.95 -5.02
CA LYS A 47 9.81 -15.35 -4.66
C LYS A 47 8.39 -15.50 -4.14
N VAL A 48 7.92 -14.55 -3.32
CA VAL A 48 6.52 -14.54 -2.86
C VAL A 48 5.56 -14.26 -4.02
N ILE A 49 5.83 -13.26 -4.87
CA ILE A 49 4.96 -12.88 -6.01
C ILE A 49 4.77 -14.06 -6.98
N HIS A 50 5.81 -14.81 -7.28
CA HIS A 50 5.76 -15.93 -8.23
C HIS A 50 5.38 -17.27 -7.59
N ALA A 51 5.15 -17.33 -6.28
CA ALA A 51 4.72 -18.56 -5.62
C ALA A 51 3.20 -18.79 -5.77
N ASP A 52 2.84 -20.01 -6.18
CA ASP A 52 1.46 -20.45 -6.38
C ASP A 52 0.85 -21.15 -5.13
N GLY A 53 1.62 -21.31 -4.05
CA GLY A 53 1.24 -22.08 -2.87
C GLY A 53 0.37 -21.37 -1.82
N TYR A 54 -0.10 -20.15 -2.09
CA TYR A 54 -0.86 -19.37 -1.12
C TYR A 54 -2.35 -19.67 -1.17
N LYS A 55 -2.99 -19.85 0.00
CA LYS A 55 -4.43 -20.15 0.09
C LYS A 55 -5.32 -19.02 -0.42
N ASN A 56 -4.87 -17.78 -0.27
CA ASN A 56 -5.58 -16.58 -0.72
C ASN A 56 -4.62 -15.38 -0.86
N SER A 57 -5.12 -14.32 -1.50
CA SER A 57 -4.39 -13.07 -1.73
C SER A 57 -3.96 -12.38 -0.44
N ARG A 58 -4.76 -12.44 0.63
CA ARG A 58 -4.42 -11.87 1.93
C ARG A 58 -3.14 -12.48 2.52
N GLN A 59 -3.02 -13.80 2.51
CA GLN A 59 -1.81 -14.47 2.97
C GLN A 59 -0.59 -14.11 2.12
N LYS A 60 -0.77 -14.11 0.79
CA LYS A 60 0.30 -13.75 -0.15
C LYS A 60 0.78 -12.30 0.04
N ALA A 61 -0.15 -11.36 0.14
CA ALA A 61 0.14 -9.96 0.42
C ALA A 61 0.83 -9.76 1.77
N SER A 62 0.40 -10.48 2.81
CA SER A 62 1.04 -10.42 4.13
C SER A 62 2.49 -10.95 4.08
N SER A 63 2.73 -12.07 3.38
CA SER A 63 4.09 -12.58 3.19
C SER A 63 4.96 -11.64 2.36
N LEU A 64 4.38 -10.98 1.35
CA LEU A 64 5.08 -10.02 0.51
C LEU A 64 5.53 -8.78 1.31
N LEU A 65 4.63 -8.21 2.10
CA LEU A 65 4.94 -7.08 2.98
C LEU A 65 6.02 -7.43 4.00
N SER A 66 5.96 -8.64 4.58
CA SER A 66 6.98 -9.17 5.48
C SER A 66 8.34 -9.35 4.79
N ALA A 67 8.36 -9.88 3.56
CA ALA A 67 9.59 -10.05 2.79
C ALA A 67 10.26 -8.71 2.48
N LEU A 68 9.47 -7.67 2.25
CA LEU A 68 9.92 -6.30 2.04
C LEU A 68 10.23 -5.55 3.34
N LYS A 69 9.98 -6.16 4.51
CA LYS A 69 10.09 -5.54 5.84
C LYS A 69 9.27 -4.25 5.98
N ILE A 70 8.15 -4.15 5.26
CA ILE A 70 7.27 -2.99 5.29
C ILE A 70 6.23 -3.19 6.39
N LYS A 71 6.19 -2.23 7.33
CA LYS A 71 5.10 -2.15 8.30
C LYS A 71 3.90 -1.49 7.63
N THR A 72 2.70 -1.97 7.94
CA THR A 72 1.46 -1.42 7.39
C THR A 72 0.43 -1.17 8.47
N SER A 73 -0.37 -0.14 8.29
CA SER A 73 -1.56 0.13 9.08
C SER A 73 -2.79 -0.20 8.23
N ILE A 74 -3.68 -1.05 8.73
CA ILE A 74 -4.91 -1.45 8.01
C ILE A 74 -6.10 -0.86 8.76
N THR A 75 -6.99 -0.17 8.06
CA THR A 75 -8.18 0.44 8.65
C THR A 75 -9.39 0.23 7.73
N ALA A 76 -10.50 -0.20 8.31
CA ALA A 76 -11.78 -0.25 7.61
C ALA A 76 -12.43 1.15 7.64
N LEU A 77 -12.75 1.69 6.47
CA LEU A 77 -13.40 2.99 6.34
C LEU A 77 -14.92 2.82 6.39
N LYS A 78 -15.58 3.69 7.15
CA LYS A 78 -17.05 3.78 7.14
C LYS A 78 -17.49 4.20 5.75
N SER A 79 -18.18 3.31 5.05
CA SER A 79 -18.71 3.56 3.71
C SER A 79 -20.19 3.18 3.64
N LYS A 80 -20.92 3.73 2.67
CA LYS A 80 -22.31 3.31 2.38
C LYS A 80 -22.38 2.05 1.51
N SER A 81 -21.22 1.47 1.16
CA SER A 81 -21.13 0.26 0.34
C SER A 81 -21.51 -0.97 1.18
N VAL A 82 -22.07 -1.97 0.51
CA VAL A 82 -22.37 -3.29 1.09
C VAL A 82 -21.08 -3.96 1.57
N GLU A 83 -20.00 -3.77 0.82
CA GLU A 83 -18.67 -4.27 1.18
C GLU A 83 -17.84 -3.15 1.85
N PRO A 84 -17.14 -3.45 2.96
CA PRO A 84 -16.23 -2.51 3.60
C PRO A 84 -15.14 -2.02 2.65
N LEU A 85 -14.91 -0.72 2.65
CA LEU A 85 -13.75 -0.13 1.98
C LEU A 85 -12.55 -0.23 2.93
N MET A 86 -11.50 -0.92 2.49
CA MET A 86 -10.28 -1.10 3.28
C MET A 86 -9.22 -0.09 2.85
N CYS A 87 -8.55 0.49 3.83
CA CYS A 87 -7.39 1.36 3.65
C CYS A 87 -6.15 0.66 4.20
N ILE A 88 -5.11 0.53 3.38
CA ILE A 88 -3.79 0.05 3.79
C ILE A 88 -2.79 1.18 3.58
N GLU A 89 -2.22 1.65 4.67
CA GLU A 89 -1.14 2.65 4.66
C GLU A 89 0.20 1.93 4.85
N LEU A 90 1.14 2.15 3.93
CA LEU A 90 2.51 1.64 4.09
C LEU A 90 3.29 2.63 4.94
N ASN A 91 3.78 2.17 6.09
CA ASN A 91 4.61 2.97 6.99
C ASN A 91 6.05 2.97 6.47
N CYS A 92 6.28 3.68 5.38
CA CYS A 92 7.58 3.93 4.77
C CYS A 92 7.81 5.43 4.64
N ASP A 93 8.96 5.85 4.10
CA ASP A 93 9.32 7.27 3.94
C ASP A 93 8.41 8.03 2.96
N PHE A 94 7.45 7.32 2.34
CA PHE A 94 6.46 7.83 1.41
C PHE A 94 5.05 7.55 1.91
N ASP A 95 4.14 8.52 1.77
CA ASP A 95 2.71 8.34 2.03
C ASP A 95 2.07 7.45 0.93
N VAL A 96 2.29 6.14 1.02
CA VAL A 96 1.59 5.17 0.17
C VAL A 96 0.32 4.73 0.87
N VAL A 97 -0.80 5.09 0.29
CA VAL A 97 -2.14 4.68 0.73
C VAL A 97 -2.80 3.90 -0.40
N LEU A 98 -3.20 2.67 -0.11
CA LEU A 98 -3.97 1.80 -1.00
C LEU A 98 -5.38 1.68 -0.45
N MET A 99 -6.39 1.96 -1.27
CA MET A 99 -7.80 1.86 -0.88
C MET A 99 -8.57 1.07 -1.93
N ALA A 100 -9.28 0.03 -1.47
CA ALA A 100 -10.09 -0.83 -2.30
C ALA A 100 -11.09 -1.62 -1.43
N PRO A 101 -12.14 -2.23 -2.03
CA PRO A 101 -13.01 -3.15 -1.31
C PRO A 101 -12.21 -4.30 -0.66
N GLU A 102 -12.71 -4.84 0.45
CA GLU A 102 -12.03 -5.90 1.21
C GLU A 102 -11.62 -7.12 0.36
N SER A 103 -12.44 -7.52 -0.60
CA SER A 103 -12.20 -8.61 -1.54
C SER A 103 -11.05 -8.33 -2.51
N GLN A 104 -10.70 -7.07 -2.74
CA GLN A 104 -9.74 -6.65 -3.77
C GLN A 104 -8.45 -6.09 -3.19
N ILE A 105 -8.47 -5.49 -2.00
CA ILE A 105 -7.35 -4.72 -1.46
C ILE A 105 -6.02 -5.49 -1.42
N TYR A 106 -6.04 -6.79 -1.14
CA TYR A 106 -4.81 -7.59 -1.11
C TYR A 106 -4.28 -7.90 -2.50
N ASN A 107 -5.14 -8.00 -3.52
CA ASN A 107 -4.69 -8.10 -4.91
C ASN A 107 -4.07 -6.78 -5.37
N GLU A 108 -4.63 -5.64 -4.96
CA GLU A 108 -4.05 -4.33 -5.24
C GLU A 108 -2.67 -4.16 -4.60
N VAL A 109 -2.45 -4.67 -3.37
CA VAL A 109 -1.12 -4.70 -2.76
C VAL A 109 -0.12 -5.50 -3.60
N ILE A 110 -0.50 -6.71 -4.00
CA ILE A 110 0.39 -7.58 -4.79
C ILE A 110 0.73 -6.93 -6.13
N LYS A 111 -0.28 -6.40 -6.82
CA LYS A 111 -0.11 -5.70 -8.10
C LYS A 111 0.79 -4.47 -7.95
N TYR A 112 0.53 -3.63 -6.94
CA TYR A 112 1.33 -2.44 -6.66
C TYR A 112 2.82 -2.78 -6.55
N PHE A 113 3.19 -3.78 -5.75
CA PHE A 113 4.60 -4.16 -5.61
C PHE A 113 5.16 -4.89 -6.83
N THR A 114 4.34 -5.59 -7.61
CA THR A 114 4.79 -6.17 -8.88
C THR A 114 5.28 -5.08 -9.84
N ASP A 115 4.56 -3.95 -9.90
CA ASP A 115 4.92 -2.83 -10.77
C ASP A 115 6.06 -1.98 -10.19
N MET A 116 6.08 -1.79 -8.88
CA MET A 116 6.97 -0.83 -8.20
C MET A 116 8.37 -1.37 -7.88
N LEU A 117 8.56 -2.70 -7.90
CA LEU A 117 9.86 -3.32 -7.64
C LEU A 117 10.73 -3.44 -8.91
N VAL A 118 10.29 -2.94 -10.08
CA VAL A 118 11.01 -3.05 -11.36
C VAL A 118 11.83 -1.79 -11.69
#